data_AF-A0AAE1DEV4-F1
#
_entry.id   AF-A0AAE1DEV4-F1
#
_cell.length_a   1.000
_cell.length_b   1.000
_cell.length_c   1.000
_cell.angle_alpha   90.00
_cell.angle_beta   90.00
_cell.angle_gamma   90.00
#
_symmetry.space_group_name_H-M   'P 1'
#
loop_
_entity.id
_entity.type
_entity.pdbx_description
1 polymer ?
#
loop_
_entity_poly.entity_id
_entity_poly.type
_entity_poly.pdbx_seq_one_letter_code
_entity_poly.pdbx_strand_id
1 'polypeptide(L)'
;MTYRHDSDIARPYGLIRRKQIYEITEHEFGDFAAMFRSKTKMVAAMVSNCGAASRRDDYIRELSRHVQVDVYGACGNRQCPRGDDSRCFQEISSTYKFYLAFESSICEDYITEKFFRFFNMDLIVVARGSNQYYLHAPKETFINTADFQSPKLLAERLKYLNNRPEAYIKVLKAKSEYMALFQDWPILEADGHTRFHHYAHEALPKRFDILDTPVFLLHGTLNPLFSWLKSLENFDRQTKADNLDHENVYNRVSLGSKLNC
;
A
#
# COMPACT_ATOMS: atom_id res chain seq x y z
N MET A 1 8.84 -1.24 -22.21
CA MET A 1 9.13 -0.97 -20.77
C MET A 1 7.88 -0.38 -20.14
N THR A 2 7.31 -1.03 -19.13
CA THR A 2 6.07 -0.59 -18.45
C THR A 2 6.10 -1.01 -16.98
N TYR A 3 5.19 -0.49 -16.16
CA TYR A 3 5.06 -0.83 -14.73
C TYR A 3 4.57 -2.26 -14.48
N ARG A 4 3.97 -2.89 -15.50
CA ARG A 4 3.45 -4.26 -15.45
C ARG A 4 4.53 -5.29 -15.16
N HIS A 5 4.28 -6.18 -14.21
CA HIS A 5 5.20 -7.25 -13.84
C HIS A 5 5.24 -8.38 -14.88
N ASP A 6 4.22 -8.51 -15.72
CA ASP A 6 4.16 -9.50 -16.82
C ASP A 6 4.81 -9.00 -18.12
N SER A 7 5.32 -7.77 -18.15
CA SER A 7 5.97 -7.20 -19.33
C SER A 7 7.39 -7.73 -19.55
N ASP A 8 7.83 -7.72 -20.81
CA ASP A 8 9.19 -8.15 -21.17
C ASP A 8 10.29 -7.31 -20.49
N ILE A 9 9.98 -6.03 -20.22
CA ILE A 9 10.86 -5.11 -19.48
C ILE A 9 10.01 -4.36 -18.45
N ALA A 10 9.97 -4.91 -17.23
CA ALA A 10 9.26 -4.33 -16.10
C ALA A 10 10.05 -3.17 -15.47
N ARG A 11 9.37 -2.03 -15.26
CA ARG A 11 9.88 -0.86 -14.55
C ARG A 11 8.81 -0.38 -13.55
N PRO A 12 8.68 -1.05 -12.39
CA PRO A 12 7.78 -0.59 -11.34
C PRO A 12 8.24 0.77 -10.79
N TYR A 13 7.32 1.51 -10.18
CA TYR A 13 7.64 2.80 -9.56
C TYR A 13 8.44 2.66 -8.26
N GLY A 14 8.29 1.53 -7.56
CA GLY A 14 9.00 1.24 -6.34
C GLY A 14 8.80 -0.20 -5.87
N LEU A 15 9.49 -0.56 -4.80
CA LEU A 15 9.46 -1.87 -4.17
C LEU A 15 9.37 -1.71 -2.66
N ILE A 16 8.52 -2.48 -1.98
CA ILE A 16 8.59 -2.60 -0.53
C ILE A 16 9.32 -3.88 -0.18
N ARG A 17 10.27 -3.76 0.75
CA ARG A 17 10.98 -4.91 1.32
C ARG A 17 11.05 -4.78 2.83
N ARG A 18 11.27 -5.90 3.50
CA ARG A 18 11.61 -5.91 4.91
C ARG A 18 12.97 -5.22 5.10
N LYS A 19 13.10 -4.45 6.18
CA LYS A 19 14.37 -3.86 6.60
C LYS A 19 15.31 -4.96 7.08
N GLN A 20 16.59 -4.79 6.79
CA GLN A 20 17.65 -5.60 7.37
C GLN A 20 17.98 -5.11 8.78
N ILE A 21 18.56 -5.97 9.62
CA ILE A 21 18.84 -5.66 11.04
C ILE A 21 19.66 -4.37 11.20
N TYR A 22 20.61 -4.11 10.29
CA TYR A 22 21.46 -2.90 10.32
C TYR A 22 20.73 -1.62 9.87
N GLU A 23 19.55 -1.72 9.26
CA GLU A 23 18.73 -0.59 8.84
C GLU A 23 17.71 -0.20 9.91
N ILE A 24 17.54 -1.04 10.94
CA ILE A 24 16.68 -0.76 12.09
C ILE A 24 17.46 0.20 12.99
N THR A 25 17.13 1.49 12.91
CA THR A 25 17.74 2.51 13.79
C THR A 25 17.02 2.56 15.14
N GLU A 26 17.72 2.95 16.21
CA GLU A 26 17.09 3.19 17.53
C GLU A 26 15.94 4.22 17.46
N HIS A 27 16.02 5.15 16.50
CA HIS A 27 14.98 6.14 16.22
C HIS A 27 13.66 5.54 15.70
N GLU A 28 13.65 4.30 15.20
CA GLU A 28 12.43 3.62 14.73
C GLU A 28 11.65 2.94 15.88
N PHE A 29 12.27 2.83 17.05
CA PHE A 29 11.59 2.67 18.33
C PHE A 29 11.19 4.02 18.94
N GLY A 30 11.16 5.07 18.12
CA GLY A 30 10.69 6.39 18.50
C GLY A 30 9.32 6.33 19.18
N ASP A 31 9.02 7.34 20.00
CA ASP A 31 7.76 7.40 20.73
C ASP A 31 6.59 7.57 19.74
N PHE A 32 6.06 6.45 19.24
CA PHE A 32 4.88 6.41 18.37
C PHE A 32 3.68 7.08 19.05
N ALA A 33 3.64 7.14 20.38
CA ALA A 33 2.60 7.86 21.09
C ALA A 33 2.82 9.38 21.03
N ALA A 34 4.06 9.88 21.12
CA ALA A 34 4.37 11.29 20.88
C ALA A 34 4.04 11.69 19.44
N MET A 35 4.40 10.86 18.46
CA MET A 35 4.03 11.08 17.07
C MET A 35 2.50 11.10 16.88
N PHE A 36 1.78 10.15 17.49
CA PHE A 36 0.32 10.17 17.45
C PHE A 36 -0.25 11.47 18.02
N ARG A 37 0.31 11.99 19.11
CA ARG A 37 -0.11 13.25 19.76
C ARG A 37 0.24 14.49 18.94
N SER A 38 1.33 14.46 18.15
CA SER A 38 1.73 15.60 17.34
C SER A 38 0.89 15.78 16.07
N LYS A 39 0.28 14.71 15.54
CA LYS A 39 -0.60 14.80 14.37
C LYS A 39 -1.93 15.47 14.74
N THR A 40 -2.15 16.68 14.24
CA THR A 40 -3.36 17.49 14.51
C THR A 40 -4.45 17.33 13.46
N LYS A 41 -4.11 16.87 12.25
CA LYS A 41 -5.05 16.70 11.14
C LYS A 41 -5.22 15.23 10.77
N MET A 42 -6.35 14.93 10.13
CA MET A 42 -6.76 13.57 9.88
C MET A 42 -6.23 13.05 8.54
N VAL A 43 -6.74 13.56 7.42
CA VAL A 43 -6.45 13.01 6.08
C VAL A 43 -5.92 14.09 5.14
N ALA A 44 -4.83 13.79 4.43
CA ALA A 44 -4.31 14.60 3.33
C ALA A 44 -4.30 13.81 2.01
N ALA A 45 -4.37 14.52 0.89
CA ALA A 45 -4.13 13.98 -0.44
C ALA A 45 -3.36 14.99 -1.29
N MET A 46 -2.45 14.55 -2.16
CA MET A 46 -1.84 15.42 -3.18
C MET A 46 -2.36 15.05 -4.57
N VAL A 47 -3.02 16.00 -5.21
CA VAL A 47 -3.78 15.80 -6.43
C VAL A 47 -3.67 17.01 -7.37
N SER A 48 -3.03 16.80 -8.51
CA SER A 48 -2.87 17.82 -9.57
C SER A 48 -3.57 17.47 -10.90
N ASN A 49 -3.85 16.19 -11.15
CA ASN A 49 -4.56 15.73 -12.36
C ASN A 49 -6.04 15.47 -12.04
N CYS A 50 -6.94 16.40 -12.36
CA CYS A 50 -8.37 16.30 -12.00
C CYS A 50 -9.16 15.50 -13.04
N GLY A 51 -10.29 14.89 -12.63
CA GLY A 51 -11.12 14.11 -13.55
C GLY A 51 -10.47 12.78 -13.89
N ALA A 52 -9.79 12.18 -12.91
CA ALA A 52 -9.10 10.92 -13.06
C ALA A 52 -10.05 9.82 -13.52
N ALA A 53 -9.59 8.98 -14.46
CA ALA A 53 -10.34 7.86 -15.01
C ALA A 53 -10.84 6.92 -13.88
N SER A 54 -10.05 6.73 -12.82
CA SER A 54 -10.40 5.97 -11.63
C SER A 54 -11.56 6.52 -10.81
N ARG A 55 -12.16 7.66 -11.19
CA ARG A 55 -13.12 8.43 -10.40
C ARG A 55 -12.60 8.79 -9.02
N ARG A 56 -11.28 8.97 -8.90
CA ARG A 56 -10.61 9.34 -7.65
C ARG A 56 -11.25 10.57 -7.02
N ASP A 57 -11.52 11.60 -7.82
CA ASP A 57 -12.04 12.88 -7.35
C ASP A 57 -13.45 12.72 -6.74
N ASP A 58 -14.30 11.87 -7.34
CA ASP A 58 -15.61 11.53 -6.78
C ASP A 58 -15.49 10.76 -5.45
N TYR A 59 -14.56 9.81 -5.37
CA TYR A 59 -14.33 9.04 -4.14
C TYR A 59 -13.85 9.94 -3.00
N ILE A 60 -12.88 10.84 -3.27
CA ILE A 60 -12.40 11.81 -2.29
C ILE A 60 -13.52 12.75 -1.86
N ARG A 61 -14.35 13.23 -2.80
CA ARG A 61 -15.50 14.10 -2.50
C ARG A 61 -16.51 13.41 -1.59
N GLU A 62 -16.82 12.13 -1.84
CA GLU A 62 -17.71 11.36 -0.98
C GLU A 62 -17.08 11.11 0.40
N LEU A 63 -15.82 10.71 0.47
CA LEU A 63 -15.09 10.52 1.73
C LEU A 63 -15.07 11.79 2.59
N SER A 64 -14.91 12.95 1.93
CA SER A 64 -14.86 14.27 2.57
C SER A 64 -16.17 14.67 3.28
N ARG A 65 -17.29 14.00 2.97
CA ARG A 65 -18.55 14.19 3.71
C ARG A 65 -18.54 13.54 5.08
N HIS A 66 -17.66 12.56 5.29
CA HIS A 66 -17.62 11.75 6.50
C HIS A 66 -16.41 12.08 7.39
N VAL A 67 -15.29 12.52 6.82
CA VAL A 67 -14.05 12.92 7.53
C VAL A 67 -13.43 14.16 6.87
N GLN A 68 -12.64 14.92 7.64
CA GLN A 68 -11.88 16.04 7.08
C GLN A 68 -10.76 15.51 6.16
N VAL A 69 -10.79 15.92 4.89
CA VAL A 69 -9.76 15.64 3.89
C VAL A 69 -9.24 16.97 3.34
N ASP A 70 -7.97 17.27 3.59
CA ASP A 70 -7.30 18.42 2.98
C ASP A 70 -6.62 17.96 1.67
N VAL A 71 -7.04 18.51 0.54
CA VAL A 71 -6.46 18.19 -0.78
C VAL A 71 -5.48 19.28 -1.19
N TYR A 72 -4.23 18.89 -1.42
CA TYR A 72 -3.12 19.70 -1.91
C TYR A 72 -2.98 19.56 -3.43
N GLY A 73 -2.66 20.66 -4.11
CA GLY A 73 -2.45 20.69 -5.56
C GLY A 73 -3.61 21.31 -6.33
N ALA A 74 -3.57 21.21 -7.66
CA ALA A 74 -4.50 21.91 -8.55
C ALA A 74 -5.98 21.51 -8.39
N CYS A 75 -6.25 20.32 -7.84
CA CYS A 75 -7.62 19.82 -7.64
C CYS A 75 -8.15 20.05 -6.22
N GLY A 76 -7.41 20.80 -5.40
CA GLY A 76 -7.75 21.07 -4.01
C GLY A 76 -7.61 22.55 -3.65
N ASN A 77 -7.91 22.86 -2.40
CA ASN A 77 -7.87 24.23 -1.88
C ASN A 77 -6.54 24.55 -1.17
N ARG A 78 -5.67 23.55 -0.96
CA ARG A 78 -4.31 23.75 -0.44
C ARG A 78 -3.35 23.75 -1.62
N GLN A 79 -2.44 24.71 -1.68
CA GLN A 79 -1.42 24.75 -2.72
C GLN A 79 -0.07 24.36 -2.13
N CYS A 80 0.70 23.60 -2.90
CA CYS A 80 2.12 23.43 -2.63
C CYS A 80 2.88 24.58 -3.31
N PRO A 81 3.86 25.18 -2.62
CA PRO A 81 4.69 26.21 -3.23
C PRO A 81 5.33 25.66 -4.52
N ARG A 82 5.28 26.45 -5.60
CA ARG A 82 5.86 26.03 -6.89
C ARG A 82 7.36 25.81 -6.72
N GLY A 83 7.83 24.61 -7.08
CA GLY A 83 9.23 24.22 -6.99
C GLY A 83 9.67 23.71 -5.62
N ASP A 84 8.75 23.57 -4.65
CA ASP A 84 9.05 23.04 -3.31
C ASP A 84 7.95 22.09 -2.82
N ASP A 85 7.85 20.94 -3.48
CA ASP A 85 7.02 19.83 -3.00
C ASP A 85 7.52 19.27 -1.66
N SER A 86 8.81 19.46 -1.35
CA SER A 86 9.45 18.96 -0.13
C SER A 86 8.80 19.53 1.14
N ARG A 87 8.45 20.82 1.12
CA ARG A 87 7.72 21.46 2.21
C ARG A 87 6.32 20.87 2.40
N CYS A 88 5.61 20.57 1.31
CA CYS A 88 4.33 19.89 1.39
C CYS A 88 4.46 18.48 1.96
N PHE A 89 5.48 17.73 1.53
CA PHE A 89 5.75 16.40 2.08
C PHE A 89 6.03 16.46 3.58
N GLN A 90 6.84 17.42 4.03
CA GLN A 90 7.14 17.62 5.45
C GLN A 90 5.89 18.04 6.25
N GLU A 91 5.09 18.98 5.73
CA GLU A 91 3.84 19.40 6.37
C GLU A 91 2.87 18.22 6.50
N ILE A 92 2.68 17.45 5.42
CA ILE A 92 1.81 16.28 5.42
C ILE A 92 2.32 15.24 6.43
N SER A 93 3.61 14.92 6.35
CA SER A 93 4.27 13.96 7.23
C SER A 93 4.28 14.38 8.69
N SER A 94 4.23 15.66 9.03
CA SER A 94 4.27 16.10 10.43
C SER A 94 2.88 16.35 11.02
N THR A 95 1.88 16.68 10.20
CA THR A 95 0.57 17.13 10.70
C THR A 95 -0.56 16.12 10.51
N TYR A 96 -0.50 15.23 9.50
CA TYR A 96 -1.60 14.31 9.19
C TYR A 96 -1.34 12.89 9.69
N LYS A 97 -2.40 12.18 10.05
CA LYS A 97 -2.38 10.75 10.39
C LYS A 97 -2.48 9.85 9.16
N PHE A 98 -3.20 10.28 8.13
CA PHE A 98 -3.47 9.49 6.93
C PHE A 98 -3.13 10.26 5.65
N TYR A 99 -2.58 9.55 4.67
CA TYR A 99 -2.36 10.06 3.33
C TYR A 99 -3.09 9.20 2.29
N LEU A 100 -3.86 9.83 1.40
CA LEU A 100 -4.57 9.14 0.33
C LEU A 100 -3.65 8.95 -0.89
N ALA A 101 -3.09 7.75 -1.03
CA ALA A 101 -2.34 7.33 -2.19
C ALA A 101 -3.28 6.76 -3.26
N PHE A 102 -4.13 7.63 -3.82
CA PHE A 102 -5.13 7.22 -4.78
C PHE A 102 -4.65 7.44 -6.22
N GLU A 103 -4.65 6.36 -6.99
CA GLU A 103 -4.19 6.35 -8.37
C GLU A 103 -5.21 6.95 -9.34
N SER A 104 -4.69 7.51 -10.44
CA SER A 104 -5.53 8.12 -11.48
C SER A 104 -6.26 7.10 -12.35
N SER A 105 -5.80 5.84 -12.35
CA SER A 105 -6.41 4.70 -13.05
C SER A 105 -6.42 3.48 -12.13
N ILE A 106 -7.39 2.58 -12.34
CA ILE A 106 -7.46 1.29 -11.62
C ILE A 106 -6.92 0.23 -12.58
N CYS A 107 -5.62 -0.03 -12.49
CA CYS A 107 -4.91 -0.97 -13.37
C CYS A 107 -4.09 -1.93 -12.51
N GLU A 108 -3.99 -3.19 -12.94
CA GLU A 108 -3.13 -4.17 -12.27
C GLU A 108 -1.65 -3.72 -12.39
N ASP A 109 -0.90 -3.87 -11.30
CA ASP A 109 0.46 -3.37 -11.06
C ASP A 109 0.66 -1.83 -11.12
N TYR A 110 -0.38 -1.03 -11.36
CA TYR A 110 -0.25 0.43 -11.38
C TYR A 110 -0.26 1.01 -9.96
N ILE A 111 0.91 0.99 -9.33
CA ILE A 111 1.19 1.58 -8.03
C ILE A 111 2.35 2.54 -8.19
N THR A 112 2.15 3.81 -7.84
CA THR A 112 3.03 4.91 -8.23
C THR A 112 3.76 5.56 -7.05
N GLU A 113 4.40 6.70 -7.30
CA GLU A 113 5.06 7.53 -6.29
C GLU A 113 4.14 7.89 -5.12
N LYS A 114 2.83 7.96 -5.35
CA LYS A 114 1.84 8.30 -4.33
C LYS A 114 1.88 7.31 -3.17
N PHE A 115 2.08 6.02 -3.47
CA PHE A 115 2.15 5.00 -2.44
C PHE A 115 3.56 4.94 -1.85
N PHE A 116 4.58 4.78 -2.69
CA PHE A 116 5.95 4.51 -2.22
C PHE A 116 6.61 5.69 -1.52
N ARG A 117 6.41 6.93 -1.99
CA ARG A 117 7.03 8.13 -1.38
C ARG A 117 6.56 8.35 0.06
N PHE A 118 5.27 8.11 0.32
CA PHE A 118 4.66 8.31 1.64
C PHE A 118 4.76 7.08 2.55
N PHE A 119 5.13 5.92 2.01
CA PHE A 119 5.26 4.70 2.80
C PHE A 119 6.29 4.85 3.94
N ASN A 120 7.43 5.48 3.64
CA ASN A 120 8.51 5.70 4.61
C ASN A 120 8.25 6.86 5.60
N MET A 121 7.15 7.59 5.46
CA MET A 121 6.83 8.74 6.33
C MET A 121 6.04 8.33 7.57
N ASP A 122 5.97 9.16 8.60
CA ASP A 122 5.30 8.85 9.87
C ASP A 122 3.76 8.96 9.84
N LEU A 123 3.13 8.39 8.82
CA LEU A 123 1.67 8.37 8.64
C LEU A 123 1.21 7.05 8.03
N ILE A 124 -0.10 6.77 8.08
CA ILE A 124 -0.67 5.57 7.45
C ILE A 124 -1.11 5.91 6.02
N VAL A 125 -0.62 5.13 5.05
CA VAL A 125 -1.02 5.26 3.65
C VAL A 125 -2.36 4.56 3.43
N VAL A 126 -3.31 5.26 2.78
CA VAL A 126 -4.60 4.73 2.34
C VAL A 126 -4.56 4.59 0.83
N ALA A 127 -4.52 3.36 0.34
CA ALA A 127 -4.28 3.02 -1.05
C ALA A 127 -5.58 2.79 -1.82
N ARG A 128 -5.62 3.31 -3.05
CA ARG A 128 -6.70 3.04 -4.01
C ARG A 128 -6.12 2.97 -5.42
N GLY A 129 -6.23 1.83 -6.06
CA GLY A 129 -5.66 1.54 -7.37
C GLY A 129 -6.00 0.11 -7.73
N SER A 130 -5.00 -0.70 -8.11
CA SER A 130 -5.17 -2.16 -8.21
C SER A 130 -5.78 -2.74 -6.93
N ASN A 131 -6.65 -3.74 -7.02
CA ASN A 131 -7.11 -4.48 -5.84
C ASN A 131 -6.02 -5.40 -5.25
N GLN A 132 -4.84 -5.47 -5.88
CA GLN A 132 -3.77 -6.40 -5.55
C GLN A 132 -2.57 -5.75 -4.83
N TYR A 133 -2.76 -4.64 -4.10
CA TYR A 133 -1.67 -4.02 -3.30
C TYR A 133 -0.98 -5.02 -2.35
N TYR A 134 -1.67 -6.08 -1.92
CA TYR A 134 -1.11 -7.13 -1.07
C TYR A 134 0.03 -7.92 -1.71
N LEU A 135 0.19 -7.87 -3.05
CA LEU A 135 1.34 -8.44 -3.75
C LEU A 135 2.59 -7.55 -3.64
N HIS A 136 2.40 -6.27 -3.33
CA HIS A 136 3.46 -5.26 -3.30
C HIS A 136 3.81 -4.81 -1.88
N ALA A 137 2.90 -4.99 -0.92
CA ALA A 137 3.09 -4.61 0.48
C ALA A 137 2.29 -5.53 1.42
N PRO A 138 2.79 -5.81 2.64
CA PRO A 138 2.02 -6.55 3.64
C PRO A 138 0.76 -5.79 4.06
N LYS A 139 -0.38 -6.48 4.17
CA LYS A 139 -1.72 -5.88 4.35
C LYS A 139 -1.86 -5.07 5.63
N GLU A 140 -1.07 -5.39 6.65
CA GLU A 140 -1.06 -4.75 7.96
C GLU A 140 -0.34 -3.39 7.99
N THR A 141 0.35 -3.02 6.91
CA THR A 141 1.20 -1.81 6.85
C THR A 141 0.50 -0.60 6.24
N PHE A 142 -0.65 -0.79 5.59
CA PHE A 142 -1.43 0.25 4.92
C PHE A 142 -2.94 -0.06 4.99
N ILE A 143 -3.78 0.83 4.49
CA ILE A 143 -5.23 0.63 4.40
C ILE A 143 -5.60 0.51 2.92
N ASN A 144 -6.14 -0.62 2.48
CA ASN A 144 -6.65 -0.77 1.12
C ASN A 144 -8.12 -0.36 1.06
N THR A 145 -8.47 0.57 0.18
CA THR A 145 -9.88 0.96 -0.02
C THR A 145 -10.75 -0.17 -0.55
N ALA A 146 -10.16 -1.16 -1.23
CA ALA A 146 -10.89 -2.34 -1.72
C ALA A 146 -11.47 -3.23 -0.61
N ASP A 147 -10.95 -3.10 0.63
CA ASP A 147 -11.44 -3.85 1.79
C ASP A 147 -12.76 -3.26 2.36
N PHE A 148 -13.24 -2.13 1.81
CA PHE A 148 -14.42 -1.42 2.29
C PHE A 148 -15.49 -1.33 1.20
N GLN A 149 -16.73 -1.67 1.55
CA GLN A 149 -17.86 -1.60 0.61
C GLN A 149 -18.24 -0.16 0.22
N SER A 150 -17.83 0.84 1.01
CA SER A 150 -18.12 2.25 0.72
C SER A 150 -17.10 3.21 1.36
N PRO A 151 -16.98 4.46 0.83
CA PRO A 151 -16.17 5.50 1.47
C PRO A 151 -16.61 5.82 2.90
N LYS A 152 -17.89 5.60 3.24
CA LYS A 152 -18.40 5.77 4.61
C LYS A 152 -17.77 4.76 5.58
N LEU A 153 -17.71 3.48 5.20
CA LEU A 153 -17.06 2.45 6.03
C LEU A 153 -15.55 2.70 6.16
N LEU A 154 -14.91 3.17 5.09
CA LEU A 154 -13.52 3.64 5.19
C LEU A 154 -13.40 4.79 6.21
N ALA A 155 -14.28 5.79 6.14
CA ALA A 155 -14.30 6.90 7.07
C ALA A 155 -14.45 6.46 8.53
N GLU A 156 -15.31 5.48 8.80
CA GLU A 156 -15.47 4.88 10.13
C GLU A 156 -14.18 4.22 10.61
N ARG A 157 -13.47 3.48 9.73
CA ARG A 157 -12.16 2.93 10.05
C ARG A 157 -11.12 4.01 10.35
N LEU A 158 -11.09 5.08 9.56
CA LEU A 158 -10.16 6.19 9.79
C LEU A 158 -10.47 6.89 11.13
N LYS A 159 -11.75 7.12 11.46
CA LYS A 159 -12.16 7.69 12.76
C LYS A 159 -11.77 6.78 13.93
N TYR A 160 -11.95 5.47 13.78
CA TYR A 160 -11.54 4.49 14.77
C TYR A 160 -10.05 4.60 15.08
N LEU A 161 -9.20 4.64 14.04
CA LEU A 161 -7.76 4.76 14.20
C LEU A 161 -7.35 6.15 14.73
N ASN A 162 -8.03 7.22 14.29
CA ASN A 162 -7.79 8.58 14.76
C ASN A 162 -8.05 8.74 16.26
N ASN A 163 -9.01 8.00 16.81
CA ASN A 163 -9.45 8.13 18.20
C ASN A 163 -8.83 7.07 19.13
N ARG A 164 -8.07 6.10 18.60
CA ARG A 164 -7.47 5.01 19.37
C ARG A 164 -5.98 4.93 19.12
N PRO A 165 -5.14 5.54 19.98
CA PRO A 165 -3.69 5.56 19.83
C PRO A 165 -3.11 4.15 19.63
N GLU A 166 -3.51 3.18 20.45
CA GLU A 166 -3.00 1.80 20.39
C GLU A 166 -3.23 1.15 19.01
N ALA A 167 -4.41 1.36 18.43
CA ALA A 167 -4.74 0.78 17.14
C ALA A 167 -3.98 1.44 15.98
N TYR A 168 -3.78 2.76 16.05
CA TYR A 168 -2.96 3.49 15.08
C TYR A 168 -1.48 3.08 15.18
N ILE A 169 -0.93 3.03 16.40
CA ILE A 169 0.44 2.65 16.67
C ILE A 169 0.72 1.21 16.20
N LYS A 170 -0.25 0.30 16.36
CA LYS A 170 -0.12 -1.08 15.86
C LYS A 170 0.16 -1.13 14.35
N VAL A 171 -0.53 -0.31 13.56
CA VAL A 171 -0.30 -0.23 12.10
C VAL A 171 1.09 0.34 11.80
N LEU A 172 1.50 1.40 12.50
CA LEU A 172 2.81 2.00 12.28
C LEU A 172 3.97 1.09 12.67
N LYS A 173 3.83 0.32 13.76
CA LYS A 173 4.82 -0.69 14.17
C LYS A 173 4.97 -1.80 13.12
N ALA A 174 3.86 -2.29 12.58
CA ALA A 174 3.91 -3.26 11.49
C ALA A 174 4.60 -2.65 10.26
N LYS A 175 4.27 -1.41 9.92
CA LYS A 175 4.89 -0.69 8.80
C LYS A 175 6.39 -0.44 9.01
N SER A 176 6.85 -0.15 10.23
CA SER A 176 8.25 0.17 10.51
C SER A 176 9.22 -0.98 10.23
N GLU A 177 8.74 -2.23 10.17
CA GLU A 177 9.56 -3.38 9.75
C GLU A 177 9.92 -3.36 8.25
N TYR A 178 9.28 -2.49 7.47
CA TYR A 178 9.42 -2.42 6.02
C TYR A 178 9.89 -1.05 5.57
N MET A 179 10.50 -0.99 4.39
CA MET A 179 10.83 0.25 3.71
C MET A 179 10.45 0.17 2.24
N ALA A 180 10.01 1.30 1.69
CA ALA A 180 9.86 1.50 0.26
C ALA A 180 11.17 1.98 -0.35
N LEU A 181 11.61 1.29 -1.41
CA LEU A 181 12.62 1.70 -2.35
C LEU A 181 11.90 2.41 -3.50
N PHE A 182 12.10 3.71 -3.61
CA PHE A 182 11.46 4.56 -4.63
C PHE A 182 12.55 5.39 -5.33
N GLN A 183 12.34 5.70 -6.62
CA GLN A 183 13.23 6.54 -7.44
C GLN A 183 13.40 7.91 -6.79
N ASP A 184 14.36 8.02 -5.85
CA ASP A 184 14.93 9.24 -5.27
C ASP A 184 15.93 8.91 -4.14
N TRP A 185 16.41 7.67 -3.98
CA TRP A 185 17.52 7.44 -3.04
C TRP A 185 18.85 7.72 -3.73
N PRO A 186 19.47 8.89 -3.53
CA PRO A 186 20.88 9.02 -3.86
C PRO A 186 21.63 8.05 -2.96
N ILE A 187 22.36 7.11 -3.56
CA ILE A 187 23.39 6.43 -2.79
C ILE A 187 24.46 7.50 -2.56
N LEU A 188 24.63 7.89 -1.30
CA LEU A 188 25.80 8.62 -0.88
C LEU A 188 26.95 7.62 -0.92
N GLU A 189 27.81 7.75 -1.92
CA GLU A 189 29.04 6.98 -1.95
C GLU A 189 29.96 7.45 -0.82
N ALA A 190 30.89 6.59 -0.40
CA ALA A 190 31.78 6.87 0.72
C ALA A 190 32.68 8.11 0.48
N ASP A 191 32.77 8.57 -0.77
CA ASP A 191 33.49 9.78 -1.19
C ASP A 191 32.62 11.06 -1.20
N GLY A 192 31.34 10.96 -0.79
CA GLY A 192 30.39 12.06 -0.78
C GLY A 192 29.70 12.34 -2.12
N HIS A 193 29.95 11.53 -3.16
CA HIS A 193 29.24 11.66 -4.42
C HIS A 193 27.81 11.11 -4.33
N THR A 194 26.88 11.85 -4.89
CA THR A 194 25.47 11.48 -4.99
C THR A 194 25.23 10.77 -6.33
N ARG A 195 25.04 9.45 -6.31
CA ARG A 195 24.64 8.69 -7.49
C ARG A 195 23.13 8.50 -7.52
N PHE A 196 22.47 9.12 -8.49
CA PHE A 196 21.08 8.81 -8.80
C PHE A 196 21.03 7.49 -9.57
N HIS A 197 20.72 6.40 -8.88
CA HIS A 197 20.35 5.18 -9.58
C HIS A 197 18.98 5.40 -10.23
N HIS A 198 18.97 5.65 -11.54
CA HIS A 198 17.87 5.15 -12.34
C HIS A 198 17.92 3.63 -12.19
N TYR A 199 17.03 3.07 -11.36
CA TYR A 199 16.85 1.63 -11.30
C TYR A 199 16.39 1.16 -12.68
N ALA A 200 17.34 0.84 -13.55
CA ALA A 200 17.18 -0.22 -14.53
C ALA A 200 17.22 -1.51 -13.71
N HIS A 201 16.10 -1.86 -13.08
CA HIS A 201 16.00 -3.15 -12.43
C HIS A 201 16.30 -4.20 -13.49
N GLU A 202 17.31 -5.05 -13.25
CA GLU A 202 17.33 -6.39 -13.82
C GLU A 202 15.94 -6.98 -13.60
N ALA A 203 15.33 -7.50 -14.66
CA ALA A 203 13.94 -7.89 -14.71
C ALA A 203 13.51 -8.56 -13.39
N LEU A 204 12.54 -7.96 -12.70
CA LEU A 204 11.88 -8.66 -11.60
C LEU A 204 11.48 -10.05 -12.14
N PRO A 205 11.80 -11.15 -11.43
CA PRO A 205 11.36 -12.45 -11.87
C PRO A 205 9.84 -12.39 -12.07
N LYS A 206 9.39 -12.82 -13.25
CA LYS A 206 7.95 -12.95 -13.55
C LYS A 206 7.30 -13.66 -12.36
N ARG A 207 6.13 -13.15 -11.96
CA ARG A 207 5.28 -13.65 -10.87
C ARG A 207 5.47 -15.16 -10.73
N PHE A 208 6.08 -15.61 -9.63
CA PHE A 208 6.14 -17.03 -9.32
C PHE A 208 4.70 -17.49 -9.10
N ASP A 209 4.17 -18.24 -10.06
CA ASP A 209 2.94 -19.00 -9.85
C ASP A 209 3.20 -19.96 -8.69
N ILE A 210 2.39 -19.88 -7.65
CA ILE A 210 2.50 -20.65 -6.38
C ILE A 210 2.35 -22.17 -6.62
N LEU A 211 2.25 -22.61 -7.88
CA LEU A 211 2.11 -24.00 -8.28
C LEU A 211 3.46 -24.71 -8.55
N ASP A 212 4.57 -23.98 -8.65
CA ASP A 212 5.89 -24.55 -8.96
C ASP A 212 6.79 -24.69 -7.71
N THR A 213 6.26 -25.20 -6.60
CA THR A 213 7.14 -25.75 -5.56
C THR A 213 7.60 -27.15 -5.97
N PRO A 214 8.91 -27.42 -6.10
CA PRO A 214 9.40 -28.78 -6.27
C PRO A 214 9.10 -29.55 -4.98
N VAL A 215 8.32 -30.63 -5.12
CA VAL A 215 8.13 -31.63 -4.08
C VAL A 215 9.49 -32.27 -3.79
N PHE A 216 10.13 -31.87 -2.70
CA PHE A 216 11.28 -32.60 -2.17
C PHE A 216 10.79 -33.96 -1.65
N LEU A 217 10.99 -34.99 -2.46
CA LEU A 217 10.79 -36.39 -2.07
C LEU A 217 11.86 -36.80 -1.05
N LEU A 218 11.55 -36.67 0.24
CA LEU A 218 12.26 -37.41 1.29
C LEU A 218 11.67 -38.83 1.36
N HIS A 219 12.42 -39.81 0.86
CA HIS A 219 12.19 -41.22 1.13
C HIS A 219 12.57 -41.53 2.59
N GLY A 220 11.66 -42.13 3.37
CA GLY A 220 12.00 -42.69 4.69
C GLY A 220 10.84 -42.94 5.65
N THR A 221 10.20 -44.11 5.50
CA THR A 221 9.55 -44.97 6.53
C THR A 221 8.46 -44.43 7.49
N LEU A 222 7.20 -44.79 7.15
CA LEU A 222 6.10 -45.41 7.95
C LEU A 222 5.68 -44.88 9.35
N ASN A 223 4.52 -44.17 9.36
CA ASN A 223 3.29 -44.24 10.22
C ASN A 223 3.36 -44.25 11.78
N PRO A 224 2.32 -43.79 12.54
CA PRO A 224 0.93 -43.51 12.15
C PRO A 224 0.30 -42.21 12.71
N LEU A 225 -0.26 -41.35 11.85
CA LEU A 225 -1.20 -40.28 12.25
C LEU A 225 -2.34 -40.14 11.23
N PHE A 226 -3.06 -41.25 11.00
CA PHE A 226 -4.09 -41.36 9.96
C PHE A 226 -5.53 -41.03 10.42
N SER A 227 -5.73 -40.30 11.54
CA SER A 227 -7.06 -39.77 11.91
C SER A 227 -7.22 -38.25 11.76
N TRP A 228 -6.13 -37.50 11.54
CA TRP A 228 -6.17 -36.03 11.41
C TRP A 228 -6.39 -35.53 9.96
N LEU A 229 -6.01 -36.32 8.94
CA LEU A 229 -6.07 -35.89 7.54
C LEU A 229 -7.49 -35.81 6.95
N LYS A 230 -8.45 -36.58 7.48
CA LYS A 230 -9.87 -36.47 7.04
C LYS A 230 -10.57 -35.20 7.54
N SER A 231 -10.01 -34.53 8.55
CA SER A 231 -10.56 -33.26 9.05
C SER A 231 -10.16 -32.09 8.14
N LEU A 232 -8.96 -32.13 7.57
CA LEU A 232 -8.43 -31.08 6.70
C LEU A 232 -9.06 -31.08 5.30
N GLU A 233 -9.40 -32.25 4.74
CA GLU A 233 -10.11 -32.33 3.44
C GLU A 233 -11.54 -31.76 3.50
N ASN A 234 -12.20 -31.84 4.67
CA ASN A 234 -13.53 -31.25 4.84
C ASN A 234 -13.44 -29.73 5.08
N PHE A 235 -12.37 -29.24 5.72
CA PHE A 235 -12.12 -27.80 5.86
C PHE A 235 -11.83 -27.14 4.49
N ASP A 236 -11.07 -27.82 3.62
CA ASP A 236 -10.68 -27.29 2.31
C ASP A 236 -11.84 -27.27 1.28
N ARG A 237 -12.87 -28.12 1.48
CA ARG A 237 -14.12 -28.04 0.69
C ARG A 237 -15.00 -26.88 1.11
N GLN A 238 -15.01 -26.51 2.39
CA GLN A 238 -15.80 -25.41 2.91
C GLN A 238 -15.22 -24.06 2.46
N THR A 239 -13.88 -23.90 2.49
CA THR A 239 -13.18 -22.70 2.02
C THR A 239 -13.27 -22.49 0.50
N LYS A 240 -13.34 -23.56 -0.30
CA LYS A 240 -13.58 -23.45 -1.75
C LYS A 240 -15.01 -23.04 -2.10
N ALA A 241 -16.01 -23.44 -1.31
CA ALA A 241 -17.39 -23.00 -1.51
C ALA A 241 -17.58 -21.52 -1.14
N ASP A 242 -16.95 -21.06 -0.05
CA ASP A 242 -17.02 -19.66 0.39
C ASP A 242 -16.23 -18.71 -0.54
N ASN A 243 -15.16 -19.17 -1.18
CA ASN A 243 -14.40 -18.37 -2.16
C ASN A 243 -15.11 -18.17 -3.51
N LEU A 244 -15.98 -19.10 -3.92
CA LEU A 244 -16.76 -18.98 -5.16
C LEU A 244 -17.89 -17.93 -5.06
N ASP A 245 -18.41 -17.68 -3.85
CA ASP A 245 -19.36 -16.58 -3.62
C ASP A 245 -18.66 -15.22 -3.46
N HIS A 246 -17.42 -15.18 -2.96
CA HIS A 246 -16.64 -13.95 -2.88
C HIS A 246 -16.24 -13.38 -4.26
N GLU A 247 -15.87 -14.21 -5.24
CA GLU A 247 -15.56 -13.75 -6.61
C GLU A 247 -16.77 -13.08 -7.31
N ASN A 248 -17.99 -13.53 -7.02
CA ASN A 248 -19.21 -13.00 -7.64
C ASN A 248 -19.62 -11.62 -7.11
N VAL A 249 -19.20 -11.26 -5.89
CA VAL A 249 -19.46 -9.92 -5.31
C VAL A 249 -18.41 -8.90 -5.78
N TYR A 250 -17.14 -9.31 -5.91
CA TYR A 250 -16.07 -8.44 -6.43
C TYR A 250 -16.28 -8.03 -7.89
N ASN A 251 -16.83 -8.90 -8.72
CA ASN A 251 -17.06 -8.60 -10.14
C ASN A 251 -18.19 -7.59 -10.39
N ARG A 252 -19.13 -7.37 -9.46
CA ARG A 252 -20.23 -6.40 -9.69
C ARG A 252 -19.84 -4.94 -9.48
N VAL A 253 -18.73 -4.67 -8.80
CA VAL A 253 -18.22 -3.29 -8.62
C VAL A 253 -17.21 -2.91 -9.73
N SER A 254 -16.63 -3.89 -10.44
CA SER A 254 -15.61 -3.66 -11.49
C SER A 254 -16.15 -3.60 -12.92
N LEU A 255 -17.39 -4.03 -13.19
CA LEU A 255 -17.92 -4.21 -14.54
C LEU A 255 -18.28 -2.92 -15.31
N GLY A 256 -18.00 -1.73 -14.77
CA GLY A 256 -18.35 -0.45 -15.39
C GLY A 256 -17.22 0.33 -16.04
N SER A 257 -15.96 -0.08 -15.87
CA SER A 257 -14.85 0.72 -16.38
C SER A 257 -13.59 -0.11 -16.63
N LYS A 258 -13.47 -0.65 -17.85
CA LYS A 258 -12.15 -0.82 -18.46
C LYS A 258 -11.58 0.59 -18.66
N LEU A 259 -11.08 1.17 -17.58
CA LEU A 259 -10.33 2.42 -17.61
C LEU A 259 -9.05 2.13 -18.37
N ASN A 260 -8.63 3.06 -19.23
CA ASN A 260 -7.43 2.93 -20.04
C ASN A 260 -6.21 2.56 -19.17
N CYS A 261 -5.92 1.26 -19.17
CA CYS A 261 -4.71 0.58 -18.76
C CYS A 261 -4.11 0.04 -20.06
#